data_AF-A0A410V3Z7-F1
#
_entry.id   AF-A0A410V3Z7-F1
#
_cell.length_a   1.000
_cell.length_b   1.000
_cell.length_c   1.000
_cell.angle_alpha   90.00
_cell.angle_beta   90.00
_cell.angle_gamma   90.00
#
_symmetry.space_group_name_H-M   'P 1'
#
loop_
_entity.id
_entity.type
_entity.pdbx_description
1 polymer ?
#
loop_
_entity_poly.entity_id
_entity_poly.type
_entity_poly.pdbx_seq_one_letter_code
_entity_poly.pdbx_strand_id
1 'polypeptide(L)'
;MTMLAAYTIMTGLVLGLRYRVLVLPPVILVGWLVIAAISSQPWLSALIFAVLLQISYLAGIVLKGSTRASITQLADSIARPGTY
;
A
#
# COMPACT_ATOMS: atom_id res chain seq x y z
N MET A 1 19.55 3.74 -6.27
CA MET A 1 18.78 2.86 -5.37
C MET A 1 17.60 3.56 -4.70
N THR A 2 17.75 4.81 -4.25
CA THR A 2 16.69 5.60 -3.57
C THR A 2 15.43 5.83 -4.42
N MET A 3 15.57 6.12 -5.72
CA MET A 3 14.41 6.30 -6.61
C MET A 3 13.53 5.04 -6.73
N LEU A 4 14.14 3.87 -6.85
CA LEU A 4 13.42 2.61 -7.03
C LEU A 4 12.61 2.22 -5.77
N ALA A 5 13.17 2.52 -4.60
CA ALA A 5 12.47 2.39 -3.33
C ALA A 5 11.26 3.35 -3.24
N ALA A 6 11.44 4.62 -3.63
CA ALA A 6 10.37 5.61 -3.61
C ALA A 6 9.19 5.21 -4.52
N TYR A 7 9.46 4.73 -5.74
CA TYR A 7 8.41 4.24 -6.64
C TYR A 7 7.69 3.02 -6.07
N THR A 8 8.43 2.09 -5.46
CA THR A 8 7.85 0.89 -4.84
C THR A 8 6.91 1.25 -3.70
N ILE A 9 7.31 2.20 -2.85
CA ILE A 9 6.51 2.68 -1.72
C ILE A 9 5.23 3.36 -2.22
N MET A 10 5.35 4.29 -3.17
CA MET A 10 4.20 4.96 -3.80
C MET A 10 3.22 3.95 -4.40
N THR A 11 3.73 2.96 -5.13
CA THR A 11 2.92 1.93 -5.80
C THR A 11 2.17 1.09 -4.77
N GLY A 12 2.84 0.64 -3.71
CA GLY A 12 2.21 -0.11 -2.61
C GLY A 12 1.14 0.72 -1.90
N LEU A 13 1.42 1.99 -1.59
CA LEU A 13 0.46 2.89 -0.94
C LEU A 13 -0.80 3.09 -1.78
N VAL A 14 -0.64 3.41 -3.07
CA VAL A 14 -1.77 3.62 -4.00
C VAL A 14 -2.59 2.34 -4.15
N LEU A 15 -1.93 1.17 -4.23
CA LEU A 15 -2.64 -0.10 -4.24
C LEU A 15 -3.46 -0.32 -2.96
N GLY A 16 -2.89 -0.05 -1.78
CA GLY A 16 -3.56 -0.23 -0.49
C GLY A 16 -4.75 0.71 -0.29
N LEU A 17 -4.63 1.94 -0.78
CA LEU A 17 -5.70 2.93 -0.75
C LEU A 17 -6.82 2.60 -1.76
N ARG A 18 -6.48 2.17 -2.98
CA ARG A 18 -7.45 2.10 -4.09
C ARG A 18 -7.99 0.69 -4.35
N TYR A 19 -7.18 -0.36 -4.19
CA TYR A 19 -7.50 -1.71 -4.62
C TYR A 19 -7.60 -2.71 -3.45
N ARG A 20 -8.46 -3.74 -3.60
CA ARG A 20 -8.63 -4.83 -2.62
C ARG A 20 -7.41 -5.78 -2.64
N VAL A 21 -7.24 -6.57 -1.57
CA VAL A 21 -6.10 -7.50 -1.31
C VAL A 21 -5.74 -8.40 -2.48
N LEU A 22 -6.71 -8.72 -3.35
CA LEU A 22 -6.54 -9.56 -4.54
C LEU A 22 -5.61 -8.99 -5.62
N VAL A 23 -5.26 -7.70 -5.58
CA VAL A 23 -4.36 -7.07 -6.57
C VAL A 23 -2.88 -7.19 -6.16
N LEU A 24 -2.59 -7.59 -4.92
CA LEU A 24 -1.23 -7.70 -4.43
C LEU A 24 -0.41 -8.84 -5.09
N PRO A 25 -0.95 -10.07 -5.26
CA PRO A 25 -0.21 -11.16 -5.90
C PRO A 25 0.25 -10.87 -7.34
N PRO A 26 -0.60 -10.38 -8.27
CA PRO A 26 -0.15 -10.11 -9.64
C PRO A 26 0.87 -8.97 -9.71
N VAL A 27 0.80 -7.96 -8.84
CA VAL A 27 1.79 -6.86 -8.82
C VAL A 27 3.15 -7.33 -8.31
N ILE A 28 3.18 -8.22 -7.32
CA ILE A 28 4.43 -8.84 -6.87
C ILE A 28 5.04 -9.67 -8.01
N LEU A 29 4.24 -10.46 -8.73
CA LEU A 29 4.71 -11.27 -9.86
C LEU A 29 5.31 -10.42 -10.99
N VAL A 30 4.61 -9.35 -11.40
CA VAL A 30 5.09 -8.45 -12.45
C VAL A 30 6.35 -7.69 -12.00
N GLY A 31 6.36 -7.16 -10.79
CA GLY A 31 7.52 -6.45 -10.24
C GLY A 31 8.74 -7.37 -10.07
N TRP A 32 8.52 -8.62 -9.67
CA TRP A 32 9.58 -9.63 -9.61
C TRP A 32 10.21 -9.87 -10.98
N LEU A 33 9.41 -10.01 -12.03
CA LEU A 33 9.86 -10.25 -13.39
C LEU A 33 10.73 -9.10 -13.92
N VAL A 34 10.33 -7.85 -13.62
CA VAL A 34 11.11 -6.66 -13.96
C VAL A 34 12.44 -6.62 -13.21
N ILE A 35 12.43 -6.90 -11.90
CA ILE A 35 13.64 -6.90 -11.06
C ILE A 35 14.60 -8.00 -11.49
N ALA A 36 14.07 -9.17 -11.83
CA ALA A 36 14.85 -10.30 -12.32
C ALA A 36 15.56 -9.97 -13.65
N ALA A 37 14.92 -9.17 -14.51
CA ALA A 37 15.50 -8.78 -15.80
C ALA A 37 16.62 -7.72 -15.69
N ILE A 38 16.61 -6.88 -14.66
CA ILE A 38 17.55 -5.74 -14.52
C ILE A 38 18.62 -5.92 -13.43
N SER A 39 18.44 -6.88 -12.52
CA SER A 39 19.30 -7.02 -11.35
C SER A 39 20.30 -8.16 -11.48
N SER A 40 21.57 -7.88 -11.16
CA SER A 40 22.62 -8.89 -11.01
C SER A 40 22.40 -9.81 -9.80
N GLN A 41 21.54 -9.41 -8.86
CA GLN A 41 21.14 -10.19 -7.68
C GLN A 41 19.61 -10.25 -7.57
N PRO A 42 18.97 -11.03 -8.45
CA PRO A 42 17.52 -10.99 -8.66
C PRO A 42 16.74 -11.45 -7.44
N TRP A 43 17.21 -12.49 -6.73
CA TRP A 43 16.55 -13.03 -5.54
C TRP A 43 16.48 -12.05 -4.37
N LEU A 44 17.61 -11.41 -4.04
CA LEU A 44 17.69 -10.50 -2.89
C LEU A 44 16.92 -9.19 -3.17
N SER A 45 17.03 -8.69 -4.40
CA SER A 45 16.29 -7.51 -4.85
C SER A 45 14.78 -7.73 -4.89
N ALA A 46 14.35 -8.93 -5.33
CA ALA A 46 12.95 -9.32 -5.35
C ALA A 46 12.35 -9.38 -3.95
N LEU A 47 13.10 -9.94 -2.99
CA LEU A 47 12.68 -10.05 -1.61
C LEU A 47 12.50 -8.66 -0.97
N ILE A 48 13.48 -7.77 -1.18
CA ILE A 48 13.40 -6.38 -0.70
C ILE A 48 12.19 -5.67 -1.30
N PHE A 49 11.96 -5.81 -2.61
CA PHE A 49 10.81 -5.22 -3.29
C PHE A 49 9.48 -5.75 -2.75
N ALA A 50 9.34 -7.07 -2.62
CA ALA A 50 8.12 -7.70 -2.13
C ALA A 50 7.79 -7.22 -0.70
N VAL A 51 8.79 -7.16 0.18
CA VAL A 51 8.62 -6.68 1.55
C VAL A 51 8.26 -5.19 1.58
N LEU A 52 8.96 -4.33 0.84
CA LEU A 52 8.63 -2.90 0.77
C LEU A 52 7.21 -2.66 0.24
N LEU A 53 6.84 -3.39 -0.80
CA LEU A 53 5.52 -3.30 -1.42
C LEU A 53 4.43 -3.75 -0.44
N GLN A 54 4.63 -4.86 0.28
CA GLN A 54 3.69 -5.38 1.27
C GLN A 54 3.49 -4.41 2.44
N ILE A 55 4.58 -3.86 3.01
CA ILE A 55 4.49 -2.91 4.12
C ILE A 55 3.75 -1.64 3.66
N SER A 56 4.07 -1.13 2.47
CA SER A 56 3.43 0.07 1.92
C SER A 56 1.96 -0.16 1.58
N TYR A 57 1.63 -1.36 1.11
CA TYR A 57 0.25 -1.81 0.89
C TYR A 57 -0.56 -1.86 2.19
N LEU A 58 0.01 -2.47 3.23
CA LEU A 58 -0.61 -2.55 4.54
C LEU A 58 -0.81 -1.16 5.15
N ALA A 59 0.20 -0.28 5.03
CA ALA A 59 0.09 1.11 5.45
C ALA A 59 -1.05 1.84 4.73
N GLY A 60 -1.19 1.65 3.41
CA GLY A 60 -2.30 2.22 2.63
C GLY A 60 -3.68 1.73 3.08
N ILE A 61 -3.81 0.44 3.42
CA ILE A 61 -5.06 -0.11 3.98
C ILE A 61 -5.37 0.49 5.36
N VAL A 62 -4.37 0.57 6.24
CA VAL A 62 -4.52 1.13 7.60
C VAL A 62 -4.93 2.60 7.50
N LEU A 63 -4.27 3.38 6.65
CA LEU A 63 -4.64 4.77 6.35
C LEU A 63 -6.08 4.86 5.88
N LYS A 64 -6.49 4.06 4.89
CA LYS A 64 -7.86 4.03 4.38
C LYS A 64 -8.89 3.69 5.46
N GLY A 65 -8.58 2.74 6.34
CA GLY A 65 -9.42 2.35 7.47
C GLY A 65 -9.54 3.47 8.50
N SER A 66 -8.41 4.08 8.86
CA SER A 66 -8.34 5.23 9.79
C SER A 66 -9.11 6.44 9.25
N THR A 67 -8.89 6.81 7.98
CA THR A 67 -9.62 7.92 7.35
C THR A 67 -11.13 7.66 7.30
N ARG A 68 -11.55 6.43 7.00
CA ARG A 68 -12.99 6.07 7.04
C ARG A 68 -13.55 6.20 8.45
N ALA A 69 -12.85 5.68 9.47
CA ALA A 69 -13.26 5.77 10.86
C ALA A 69 -13.41 7.23 11.32
N SER A 70 -12.45 8.10 10.99
CA SER A 70 -12.51 9.52 11.31
C SER A 70 -13.66 10.24 10.59
N ILE A 71 -13.91 9.91 9.31
CA ILE A 71 -15.04 10.49 8.56
C ILE A 71 -16.38 10.04 9.15
N THR A 72 -16.53 8.76 9.53
CA THR A 72 -17.77 8.29 10.19
C THR A 72 -17.97 8.95 11.54
N GLN A 73 -16.91 9.10 12.34
CA GLN A 73 -16.98 9.77 13.64
C GLN A 73 -17.36 11.26 13.50
N LEU A 74 -16.86 11.93 12.46
CA LEU A 74 -17.23 13.30 12.13
C LEU A 74 -18.68 13.40 11.62
N ALA A 75 -19.11 12.45 10.80
CA ALA A 75 -20.49 12.40 10.31
C ALA A 75 -21.48 12.17 11.47
N ASP A 76 -21.15 11.30 12.43
CA ASP A 76 -21.98 11.05 13.62
C ASP A 76 -22.06 12.27 14.54
N SER A 77 -20.97 13.03 14.72
CA SER A 77 -20.98 14.25 15.54
C SER A 77 -21.78 15.39 14.91
N ILE A 78 -21.84 15.44 13.58
CA ILE A 78 -22.69 16.39 12.85
C ILE A 78 -24.16 15.93 12.81
N ALA A 79 -24.40 14.61 12.70
CA ALA A 79 -25.75 14.04 12.63
C ALA A 79 -26.47 14.00 14.00
N ARG A 80 -25.74 14.03 15.12
CA ARG A 80 -26.29 14.18 16.47
C ARG A 80 -25.76 15.44 17.16
N PRO A 81 -26.25 16.64 16.78
CA PRO A 81 -25.95 17.86 17.51
C PRO A 81 -26.83 17.89 18.78
N GLY A 82 -26.34 17.32 19.88
CA GLY A 82 -26.85 17.63 21.23
C GLY A 82 -27.62 16.55 21.97
N THR A 83 -26.93 15.51 22.44
CA THR A 83 -27.33 14.84 23.69
C THR A 83 -26.24 15.09 24.71
N TYR A 84 -26.47 16.13 25.52
CA TYR A 84 -25.84 16.34 26.83
C TYR A 84 -26.30 15.26 27.80
#